data_AF-E5Q8U2-F1
#
_entry.id   AF-E5Q8U2-F1
#
_cell.length_a   1.000
_cell.length_b   1.000
_cell.length_c   1.000
_cell.angle_alpha   90.00
_cell.angle_beta   90.00
_cell.angle_gamma   90.00
#
_symmetry.space_group_name_H-M   'P 1'
#
loop_
_entity.id
_entity.type
_entity.pdbx_description
1 polymer ?
#
loop_
_entity_poly.entity_id
_entity_poly.type
_entity_poly.pdbx_seq_one_letter_code
_entity_poly.pdbx_strand_id
1 'polypeptide(L)'
;MIKNFRDYQRVAAKYITFIESEFYPDYLDNARFLYGEVLNKFYELVNSSSSSIELLENISKTKDPVRTQLLRIFRKYVSPDTSVEMLKRKQRIPDIIKEFGTRFRDIKIVRQKIATRNHPDETIMALLYEYKDRGKKGYELTDAFFTWFEQKFPNYEIIGPRGAGKDILLNEVLPGFPSKIPADFLIYRRSDKTPIVVGFARYDSDRGGAQEDDRTGGNRDKITEIKKYAAEHNIPLKILFLNDGPGLLLGSMWNDYSALEDYGEGCVMVCTLKMLEERFTIDWLENL
;
A
#
# COMPACT_ATOMS: atom_id res chain seq x y z
N MET A 1 18.49 -14.51 25.22
CA MET A 1 17.33 -15.00 24.45
C MET A 1 16.63 -13.78 23.88
N ILE A 2 16.50 -13.69 22.55
CA ILE A 2 15.81 -12.58 21.90
C ILE A 2 14.33 -12.67 22.25
N LYS A 3 13.69 -11.56 22.66
CA LYS A 3 12.25 -11.54 22.95
C LYS A 3 11.45 -11.77 21.67
N ASN A 4 10.31 -12.45 21.79
CA ASN A 4 9.34 -12.61 20.73
C ASN A 4 8.38 -11.41 20.68
N PHE A 5 7.67 -11.24 19.56
CA PHE A 5 6.76 -10.13 19.30
C PHE A 5 5.63 -10.06 20.33
N ARG A 6 5.11 -11.22 20.74
CA ARG A 6 4.14 -11.36 21.84
C ARG A 6 4.60 -10.73 23.15
N ASP A 7 5.89 -10.74 23.44
CA ASP A 7 6.42 -10.27 24.74
C ASP A 7 6.29 -8.75 24.91
N TYR A 8 6.14 -8.01 23.81
CA TYR A 8 5.98 -6.56 23.82
C TYR A 8 4.51 -6.12 23.95
N GLN A 9 3.55 -7.04 23.92
CA GLN A 9 2.12 -6.72 23.84
C GLN A 9 1.64 -5.78 24.95
N ARG A 10 2.10 -5.99 26.20
CA ARG A 10 1.72 -5.16 27.35
C ARG A 10 2.13 -3.69 27.22
N VAL A 11 3.13 -3.42 26.37
CA VAL A 11 3.68 -2.08 26.12
C VAL A 11 3.68 -1.74 24.62
N ALA A 12 2.82 -2.40 23.84
CA ALA A 12 2.79 -2.35 22.37
C ALA A 12 2.78 -0.92 21.81
N ALA A 13 2.01 -0.02 22.42
CA ALA A 13 1.94 1.38 22.02
C ALA A 13 3.30 2.11 22.00
N LYS A 14 4.24 1.72 22.88
CA LYS A 14 5.60 2.31 22.90
C LYS A 14 6.42 1.91 21.68
N TYR A 15 6.13 0.75 21.11
CA TYR A 15 6.86 0.15 19.99
C TYR A 15 6.27 0.48 18.62
N ILE A 16 5.22 1.31 18.55
CA ILE A 16 4.68 1.79 17.28
C ILE A 16 5.33 3.09 16.86
N THR A 17 5.65 3.19 15.58
CA THR A 17 6.17 4.40 14.93
C THR A 17 5.02 5.19 14.35
N PHE A 18 4.90 6.45 14.76
CA PHE A 18 3.93 7.37 14.18
C PHE A 18 4.54 8.02 12.95
N ILE A 19 3.91 7.80 11.80
CA ILE A 19 4.20 8.54 10.58
C ILE A 19 3.21 9.70 10.50
N GLU A 20 3.76 10.91 10.42
CA GLU A 20 3.01 12.17 10.46
C GLU A 20 1.90 12.23 9.41
N SER A 21 0.87 13.01 9.71
CA SER A 21 -0.25 13.27 8.82
C SER A 21 -0.75 14.68 9.03
N GLU A 22 -1.17 15.32 7.96
CA GLU A 22 -1.75 16.66 8.04
C GLU A 22 -3.13 16.59 8.72
N PHE A 23 -3.41 17.54 9.60
CA PHE A 23 -4.73 17.66 10.23
C PHE A 23 -5.74 18.30 9.28
N TYR A 24 -7.01 17.90 9.40
CA TYR A 24 -8.12 18.67 8.84
C TYR A 24 -8.52 19.75 9.86
N PRO A 25 -8.79 21.01 9.45
CA PRO A 25 -8.81 21.54 8.08
C PRO A 25 -7.49 22.15 7.59
N ASP A 26 -6.38 22.01 8.33
CA ASP A 26 -5.10 22.72 8.07
C ASP A 26 -4.56 22.55 6.64
N TYR A 27 -4.79 21.40 5.99
CA TYR A 27 -4.33 21.17 4.61
C TYR A 27 -5.25 21.76 3.52
N LEU A 28 -6.39 22.38 3.87
CA LEU A 28 -7.39 22.79 2.88
C LEU A 28 -6.88 23.82 1.88
N ASP A 29 -6.00 24.74 2.29
CA ASP A 29 -5.39 25.71 1.37
C ASP A 29 -4.52 25.02 0.32
N ASN A 30 -3.75 24.00 0.72
CA ASN A 30 -2.97 23.16 -0.19
C ASN A 30 -3.88 22.36 -1.12
N ALA A 31 -4.98 21.80 -0.60
CA ALA A 31 -5.96 21.08 -1.41
C ALA A 31 -6.63 22.00 -2.45
N ARG A 32 -6.96 23.22 -2.07
CA ARG A 32 -7.52 24.24 -2.97
C ARG A 32 -6.54 24.60 -4.07
N PHE A 33 -5.27 24.82 -3.72
CA PHE A 33 -4.22 25.10 -4.70
C PHE A 33 -4.05 23.97 -5.71
N LEU A 34 -4.06 22.70 -5.27
CA LEU A 34 -3.84 21.55 -6.14
C LEU A 34 -5.04 21.18 -7.01
N TYR A 35 -6.27 21.31 -6.48
CA TYR A 35 -7.47 20.77 -7.12
C TYR A 35 -8.44 21.82 -7.64
N GLY A 36 -8.25 23.11 -7.35
CA GLY A 36 -9.10 24.20 -7.81
C GLY A 36 -9.28 24.22 -9.34
N GLU A 37 -8.18 24.25 -10.08
CA GLU A 37 -8.22 24.26 -11.55
C GLU A 37 -8.78 22.96 -12.13
N VAL A 38 -8.44 21.82 -11.52
CA VAL A 38 -8.98 20.51 -11.93
C VAL A 38 -10.50 20.48 -11.81
N LEU A 39 -11.03 21.04 -10.72
CA LEU A 39 -12.46 21.05 -10.46
C LEU A 39 -13.19 22.00 -11.41
N ASN A 40 -12.64 23.19 -11.67
CA ASN A 40 -13.18 24.11 -12.68
C ASN A 40 -13.24 23.45 -14.06
N LYS A 41 -12.16 22.78 -14.47
CA LYS A 41 -12.12 22.02 -15.71
C LYS A 41 -13.16 20.89 -15.75
N PHE A 42 -13.39 20.21 -14.63
CA PHE A 42 -14.44 19.19 -14.56
C PHE A 42 -15.83 19.82 -14.80
N TYR A 43 -16.10 20.97 -14.19
CA TYR A 43 -17.38 21.69 -14.38
C TYR A 43 -17.59 22.14 -15.82
N GLU A 44 -16.54 22.67 -16.46
CA GLU A 44 -16.56 23.01 -17.89
C GLU A 44 -16.94 21.79 -18.75
N LEU A 45 -16.29 20.65 -18.51
CA LEU A 45 -16.56 19.41 -19.24
C LEU A 45 -17.98 18.89 -19.00
N VAL A 46 -18.50 18.98 -17.78
CA VAL A 46 -19.90 18.61 -17.47
C VAL A 46 -20.87 19.51 -18.23
N ASN A 47 -20.61 20.81 -18.28
CA ASN A 47 -21.47 21.76 -18.96
C ASN A 47 -21.44 21.61 -20.48
N SER A 48 -20.29 21.26 -21.07
CA SER A 48 -20.15 21.08 -22.52
C SER A 48 -20.63 19.72 -23.05
N SER A 49 -20.70 18.68 -22.20
CA SER A 49 -21.01 17.31 -22.65
C SER A 49 -22.51 17.06 -22.72
N SER A 50 -23.02 16.51 -23.81
CA SER A 50 -24.47 16.20 -23.96
C SER A 50 -24.93 15.00 -23.12
N SER A 51 -23.99 14.13 -22.71
CA SER A 51 -24.26 12.94 -21.89
C SER A 51 -23.09 12.61 -20.96
N SER A 52 -23.31 11.74 -19.98
CA SER A 52 -22.26 11.24 -19.09
C SER A 52 -21.26 10.31 -19.78
N ILE A 53 -21.68 9.69 -20.89
CA ILE A 53 -20.78 8.93 -21.77
C ILE A 53 -19.81 9.89 -22.46
N GLU A 54 -20.33 10.94 -23.08
CA GLU A 54 -19.52 11.95 -23.75
C GLU A 54 -18.56 12.65 -22.76
N LEU A 55 -19.01 12.89 -21.52
CA LEU A 55 -18.16 13.41 -20.45
C LEU A 55 -16.94 12.51 -20.21
N LEU A 56 -17.13 11.19 -20.11
CA LEU A 56 -16.03 10.25 -19.93
C LEU A 56 -15.07 10.23 -21.12
N GLU A 57 -15.60 10.29 -22.34
CA GLU A 57 -14.80 10.37 -23.57
C GLU A 57 -13.97 11.65 -23.62
N ASN A 58 -14.55 12.79 -23.23
CA ASN A 58 -13.87 14.08 -23.20
C ASN A 58 -12.79 14.12 -22.09
N ILE A 59 -13.06 13.57 -20.91
CA ILE A 59 -12.04 13.37 -19.88
C ILE A 59 -10.90 12.50 -20.41
N SER A 60 -11.20 11.43 -21.15
CA SER A 60 -10.21 10.50 -21.71
C SER A 60 -9.28 11.13 -22.76
N LYS A 61 -9.65 12.28 -23.33
CA LYS A 61 -8.82 13.08 -24.25
C LYS A 61 -7.88 14.04 -23.51
N THR A 62 -8.08 14.29 -22.21
CA THR A 62 -7.20 15.15 -21.40
C THR A 62 -5.85 14.49 -21.14
N LYS A 63 -4.77 15.28 -21.06
CA LYS A 63 -3.42 14.79 -20.71
C LYS A 63 -3.30 14.48 -19.21
N ASP A 64 -2.45 13.52 -18.88
CA ASP A 64 -2.03 13.28 -17.48
C ASP A 64 -1.11 14.41 -16.98
N PRO A 65 -1.07 14.69 -15.66
CA PRO A 65 -1.77 14.01 -14.57
C PRO A 65 -3.22 14.45 -14.34
N VAL A 66 -3.68 15.53 -15.00
CA VAL A 66 -5.01 16.13 -14.79
C VAL A 66 -6.14 15.13 -15.07
N ARG A 67 -6.00 14.32 -16.13
CA ARG A 67 -6.98 13.28 -16.47
C ARG A 67 -7.26 12.33 -15.29
N THR A 68 -6.25 11.88 -14.57
CA THR A 68 -6.45 10.97 -13.43
C THR A 68 -7.29 11.62 -12.32
N GLN A 69 -7.11 12.92 -12.08
CA GLN A 69 -7.92 13.64 -11.10
C GLN A 69 -9.35 13.85 -11.58
N LEU A 70 -9.56 14.18 -12.86
CA LEU A 70 -10.90 14.25 -13.47
C LEU A 70 -11.64 12.91 -13.38
N LEU A 71 -10.94 11.78 -13.57
CA LEU A 71 -11.52 10.44 -13.41
C LEU A 71 -11.92 10.13 -11.96
N ARG A 72 -11.15 10.62 -10.97
CA ARG A 72 -11.53 10.52 -9.54
C ARG A 72 -12.82 11.29 -9.25
N ILE A 73 -12.98 12.48 -9.82
CA ILE A 73 -14.20 13.29 -9.70
C ILE A 73 -15.37 12.62 -10.43
N PHE A 74 -15.15 12.14 -11.66
CA PHE A 74 -16.13 11.39 -12.45
C PHE A 74 -16.68 10.20 -11.67
N ARG A 75 -15.82 9.40 -11.03
CA ARG A 75 -16.25 8.26 -10.20
C ARG A 75 -17.22 8.70 -9.08
N LYS A 76 -16.95 9.83 -8.42
CA LYS A 76 -17.76 10.33 -7.30
C LYS A 76 -19.11 10.90 -7.77
N TYR A 77 -19.13 11.62 -8.88
CA TYR A 77 -20.37 12.27 -9.38
C TYR A 77 -21.20 11.40 -10.32
N VAL A 78 -20.59 10.49 -11.06
CA VAL A 78 -21.20 9.82 -12.22
C VAL A 78 -21.25 8.31 -12.08
N SER A 79 -20.16 7.67 -11.66
CA SER A 79 -20.04 6.20 -11.69
C SER A 79 -19.27 5.66 -10.50
N PRO A 80 -19.90 5.53 -9.32
CA PRO A 80 -19.24 4.96 -8.14
C PRO A 80 -18.85 3.48 -8.32
N ASP A 81 -19.54 2.79 -9.25
CA ASP A 81 -19.35 1.37 -9.59
C ASP A 81 -18.07 1.11 -10.40
N THR A 82 -17.46 2.13 -11.00
CA THR A 82 -16.19 1.99 -11.71
C THR A 82 -15.00 2.31 -10.80
N SER A 83 -13.84 1.71 -11.06
CA SER A 83 -12.58 2.08 -10.42
C SER A 83 -11.78 3.05 -11.29
N VAL A 84 -11.01 3.94 -10.66
CA VAL A 84 -10.11 4.85 -11.40
C VAL A 84 -9.06 4.05 -12.19
N GLU A 85 -8.59 2.92 -11.65
CA GLU A 85 -7.65 2.03 -12.34
C GLU A 85 -8.21 1.47 -13.65
N MET A 86 -9.50 1.11 -13.67
CA MET A 86 -10.18 0.72 -14.90
C MET A 86 -10.26 1.89 -15.88
N LEU A 87 -10.71 3.06 -15.42
CA LEU A 87 -10.92 4.24 -16.26
C LEU A 87 -9.61 4.83 -16.84
N LYS A 88 -8.46 4.63 -16.20
CA LYS A 88 -7.16 5.07 -16.73
C LYS A 88 -6.77 4.33 -18.02
N ARG A 89 -7.30 3.11 -18.25
CA ARG A 89 -7.02 2.30 -19.44
C ARG A 89 -7.79 2.83 -20.64
N LYS A 90 -7.23 3.85 -21.32
CA LYS A 90 -7.89 4.57 -22.41
C LYS A 90 -8.46 3.66 -23.51
N GLN A 91 -7.74 2.58 -23.87
CA GLN A 91 -8.20 1.65 -24.91
C GLN A 91 -9.45 0.85 -24.51
N ARG A 92 -9.74 0.74 -23.20
CA ARG A 92 -10.88 -0.02 -22.65
C ARG A 92 -12.13 0.85 -22.43
N ILE A 93 -12.06 2.15 -22.67
CA ILE A 93 -13.20 3.06 -22.45
C ILE A 93 -14.46 2.61 -23.22
N PRO A 94 -14.40 2.18 -24.49
CA PRO A 94 -15.59 1.66 -25.19
C PRO A 94 -16.22 0.46 -24.49
N ASP A 95 -15.40 -0.50 -24.03
CA ASP A 95 -15.87 -1.68 -23.27
C ASP A 95 -16.54 -1.25 -21.95
N ILE A 96 -15.90 -0.31 -21.23
CA ILE A 96 -16.43 0.21 -19.96
C ILE A 96 -17.77 0.92 -20.17
N ILE A 97 -17.91 1.71 -21.24
CA ILE A 97 -19.18 2.37 -21.57
C ILE A 97 -20.26 1.32 -21.88
N LYS A 98 -19.91 0.28 -22.64
CA LYS A 98 -20.84 -0.81 -22.97
C LYS A 98 -21.32 -1.55 -21.71
N GLU A 99 -20.42 -1.84 -20.77
CA GLU A 99 -20.73 -2.64 -19.57
C GLU A 99 -21.36 -1.81 -18.44
N PHE A 100 -20.89 -0.58 -18.22
CA PHE A 100 -21.25 0.24 -17.06
C PHE A 100 -22.04 1.51 -17.42
N GLY A 101 -22.08 1.91 -18.69
CA GLY A 101 -22.64 3.19 -19.12
C GLY A 101 -24.12 3.36 -18.79
N THR A 102 -24.89 2.28 -18.76
CA THR A 102 -26.31 2.28 -18.35
C THR A 102 -26.51 2.63 -16.88
N ARG A 103 -25.46 2.47 -16.06
CA ARG A 103 -25.44 2.81 -14.62
C ARG A 103 -24.85 4.18 -14.35
N PHE A 104 -24.38 4.89 -15.38
CA PHE A 104 -23.89 6.25 -15.22
C PHE A 104 -25.05 7.17 -14.82
N ARG A 105 -24.81 7.99 -13.80
CA ARG A 105 -25.77 9.03 -13.41
C ARG A 105 -26.01 9.94 -14.62
N ASP A 106 -27.27 10.24 -14.90
CA ASP A 106 -27.66 11.15 -15.98
C ASP A 106 -26.99 12.53 -15.83
N ILE A 107 -26.50 13.09 -16.95
CA ILE A 107 -25.71 14.32 -16.95
C ILE A 107 -26.49 15.52 -16.40
N LYS A 108 -27.82 15.57 -16.57
CA LYS A 108 -28.66 16.64 -16.03
C LYS A 108 -28.69 16.57 -14.49
N ILE A 109 -28.77 15.36 -13.94
CA ILE A 109 -28.69 15.15 -12.48
C ILE A 109 -27.30 15.53 -11.97
N VAL A 110 -26.24 15.19 -12.70
CA VAL A 110 -24.86 15.59 -12.33
C VAL A 110 -24.75 17.12 -12.24
N ARG A 111 -25.22 17.85 -13.25
CA ARG A 111 -25.26 19.33 -13.25
C ARG A 111 -26.04 19.90 -12.07
N GLN A 112 -27.23 19.37 -11.81
CA GLN A 112 -28.05 19.78 -10.67
C GLN A 112 -27.31 19.58 -9.34
N LYS A 113 -26.63 18.43 -9.16
CA LYS A 113 -25.88 18.15 -7.93
C LYS A 113 -24.63 19.01 -7.79
N ILE A 114 -23.97 19.41 -8.88
CA ILE A 114 -22.86 20.36 -8.85
C ILE A 114 -23.36 21.75 -8.43
N ALA A 115 -24.49 22.20 -8.99
CA ALA A 115 -25.05 23.53 -8.70
C ALA A 115 -25.50 23.73 -7.24
N THR A 116 -25.72 22.65 -6.48
CA THR A 116 -26.03 22.72 -5.04
C THR A 116 -24.79 22.84 -4.14
N ARG A 117 -23.59 22.88 -4.71
CA ARG A 117 -22.32 22.91 -3.96
C ARG A 117 -21.77 24.32 -3.87
N ASN A 118 -20.89 24.53 -2.88
CA ASN A 118 -20.10 25.76 -2.81
C ASN A 118 -19.06 25.79 -3.93
N HIS A 119 -18.65 26.98 -4.33
CA HIS A 119 -17.60 27.19 -5.31
C HIS A 119 -16.50 28.09 -4.70
N PRO A 120 -15.31 27.54 -4.38
CA PRO A 120 -14.87 26.16 -4.59
C PRO A 120 -15.53 25.10 -3.68
N ASP A 121 -15.72 23.88 -4.19
CA ASP A 121 -16.24 22.75 -3.39
C ASP A 121 -15.11 22.15 -2.55
N GLU A 122 -14.87 22.71 -1.36
CA GLU A 122 -13.79 22.25 -0.48
C GLU A 122 -13.92 20.79 -0.07
N THR A 123 -15.16 20.26 0.01
CA THR A 123 -15.38 18.86 0.36
C THR A 123 -14.80 17.94 -0.69
N ILE A 124 -15.03 18.20 -1.99
CA ILE A 124 -14.45 17.35 -3.03
C ILE A 124 -12.94 17.49 -3.07
N MET A 125 -12.40 18.69 -2.82
CA MET A 125 -10.95 18.91 -2.76
C MET A 125 -10.31 18.14 -1.62
N ALA A 126 -10.88 18.16 -0.42
CA ALA A 126 -10.43 17.37 0.72
C ALA A 126 -10.44 15.87 0.41
N LEU A 127 -11.55 15.38 -0.16
CA LEU A 127 -11.68 13.98 -0.58
C LEU A 127 -10.69 13.57 -1.68
N LEU A 128 -10.22 14.49 -2.52
CA LEU A 128 -9.17 14.23 -3.50
C LEU A 128 -7.78 14.24 -2.86
N TYR A 129 -7.58 15.13 -1.89
CA TYR A 129 -6.34 15.29 -1.15
C TYR A 129 -6.01 14.04 -0.34
N GLU A 130 -7.00 13.35 0.23
CA GLU A 130 -6.79 12.05 0.89
C GLU A 130 -6.16 10.98 -0.02
N TYR A 131 -6.31 11.08 -1.34
CA TYR A 131 -5.66 10.16 -2.28
C TYR A 131 -4.23 10.54 -2.64
N LYS A 132 -3.75 11.74 -2.25
CA LYS A 132 -2.39 12.22 -2.55
C LYS A 132 -1.35 11.33 -1.87
N ASP A 133 -1.54 11.05 -0.59
CA ASP A 133 -0.58 10.31 0.24
C ASP A 133 -0.94 8.83 0.41
N ARG A 134 -1.84 8.29 -0.43
CA ARG A 134 -2.23 6.88 -0.37
C ARG A 134 -1.00 5.99 -0.62
N GLY A 135 -0.64 5.17 0.37
CA GLY A 135 0.51 4.26 0.33
C GLY A 135 1.81 4.88 0.81
N LYS A 136 1.89 6.21 0.96
CA LYS A 136 3.10 6.94 1.37
C LYS A 136 3.67 6.46 2.69
N LYS A 137 2.82 6.23 3.70
CA LYS A 137 3.26 5.70 5.01
C LYS A 137 3.94 4.33 4.90
N GLY A 138 3.48 3.47 3.99
CA GLY A 138 4.13 2.19 3.73
C GLY A 138 5.51 2.37 3.09
N TYR A 139 5.64 3.32 2.16
CA TYR A 139 6.91 3.66 1.52
C TYR A 139 7.91 4.31 2.48
N GLU A 140 7.45 5.18 3.38
CA GLU A 140 8.29 5.78 4.42
C GLU A 140 8.77 4.72 5.43
N LEU A 141 7.91 3.75 5.76
CA LEU A 141 8.28 2.61 6.60
C LEU A 141 9.41 1.78 5.96
N THR A 142 9.27 1.38 4.69
CA THR A 142 10.30 0.59 4.00
C THR A 142 11.58 1.38 3.80
N ASP A 143 11.51 2.65 3.44
CA ASP A 143 12.69 3.50 3.21
C ASP A 143 13.48 3.74 4.50
N ALA A 144 12.78 3.94 5.64
CA ALA A 144 13.40 4.02 6.95
C ALA A 144 14.12 2.72 7.32
N PHE A 145 13.49 1.56 7.07
CA PHE A 145 14.12 0.26 7.31
C PHE A 145 15.34 0.03 6.42
N PHE A 146 15.27 0.36 5.12
CA PHE A 146 16.39 0.14 4.20
C PHE A 146 17.59 1.01 4.61
N THR A 147 17.34 2.28 4.92
CA THR A 147 18.37 3.22 5.38
C THR A 147 19.03 2.73 6.67
N TRP A 148 18.23 2.28 7.64
CA TRP A 148 18.75 1.69 8.87
C TRP A 148 19.57 0.41 8.60
N PHE A 149 19.05 -0.49 7.77
CA PHE A 149 19.67 -1.77 7.48
C PHE A 149 21.03 -1.60 6.79
N GLU A 150 21.11 -0.76 5.76
CA GLU A 150 22.35 -0.50 5.02
C GLU A 150 23.45 0.09 5.91
N GLN A 151 23.09 0.93 6.88
CA GLN A 151 24.03 1.49 7.85
C GLN A 151 24.48 0.44 8.87
N LYS A 152 23.57 -0.40 9.35
CA LYS A 152 23.84 -1.38 10.42
C LYS A 152 24.57 -2.63 9.92
N PHE A 153 24.27 -3.08 8.70
CA PHE A 153 24.69 -4.37 8.16
C PHE A 153 25.43 -4.25 6.82
N PRO A 154 26.63 -3.63 6.80
CA PRO A 154 27.35 -3.34 5.55
C PRO A 154 27.76 -4.61 4.75
N ASN A 155 27.86 -5.76 5.42
CA ASN A 155 28.18 -7.05 4.80
C ASN A 155 27.01 -7.70 4.05
N TYR A 156 25.83 -7.08 4.13
CA TYR A 156 24.61 -7.56 3.50
C TYR A 156 24.11 -6.53 2.50
N GLU A 157 23.28 -7.00 1.58
CA GLU A 157 22.67 -6.19 0.54
C GLU A 157 21.16 -6.40 0.60
N ILE A 158 20.41 -5.30 0.68
CA ILE A 158 18.95 -5.30 0.61
C ILE A 158 18.52 -4.78 -0.76
N ILE A 159 17.61 -5.51 -1.42
CA ILE A 159 16.99 -5.07 -2.67
C ILE A 159 15.48 -4.94 -2.48
N GLY A 160 14.90 -3.96 -3.14
CA GLY A 160 13.46 -3.68 -3.13
C GLY A 160 13.20 -2.26 -3.63
N PRO A 161 11.96 -1.90 -3.95
CA PRO A 161 11.64 -0.54 -4.36
C PRO A 161 11.80 0.44 -3.18
N ARG A 162 12.52 1.54 -3.40
CA ARG A 162 12.44 2.73 -2.54
C ARG A 162 11.34 3.65 -3.06
N GLY A 163 10.42 4.06 -2.19
CA GLY A 163 9.27 4.86 -2.60
C GLY A 163 8.20 4.05 -3.35
N ALA A 164 7.50 4.71 -4.27
CA ALA A 164 6.52 4.04 -5.12
C ALA A 164 7.24 3.19 -6.19
N GLY A 165 7.20 1.87 -6.02
CA GLY A 165 7.74 0.92 -6.99
C GLY A 165 6.99 -0.41 -6.96
N LYS A 166 7.34 -1.29 -7.90
CA LYS A 166 6.79 -2.64 -7.96
C LYS A 166 7.57 -3.54 -7.00
N ASP A 167 6.84 -4.32 -6.21
CA ASP A 167 7.37 -5.39 -5.37
C ASP A 167 8.26 -6.35 -6.18
N ILE A 168 9.23 -6.94 -5.50
CA ILE A 168 10.05 -8.01 -6.08
C ILE A 168 9.21 -9.29 -6.16
N LEU A 169 9.30 -10.02 -7.27
CA LEU A 169 8.61 -11.30 -7.40
C LEU A 169 9.58 -12.43 -7.08
N LEU A 170 9.27 -13.25 -6.08
CA LEU A 170 10.18 -14.30 -5.60
C LEU A 170 10.59 -15.28 -6.71
N ASN A 171 9.66 -15.66 -7.60
CA ASN A 171 9.98 -16.50 -8.77
C ASN A 171 10.91 -15.85 -9.81
N GLU A 172 11.09 -14.53 -9.77
CA GLU A 172 12.02 -13.82 -10.65
C GLU A 172 13.41 -13.67 -10.02
N VAL A 173 13.50 -13.61 -8.68
CA VAL A 173 14.75 -13.34 -7.94
C VAL A 173 15.33 -14.56 -7.20
N LEU A 174 14.53 -15.60 -7.00
CA LEU A 174 14.91 -16.89 -6.41
C LEU A 174 14.73 -18.00 -7.46
N PRO A 175 15.81 -18.55 -8.03
CA PRO A 175 15.73 -19.60 -9.04
C PRO A 175 14.93 -20.81 -8.55
N GLY A 176 13.97 -21.28 -9.37
CA GLY A 176 13.14 -22.44 -9.05
C GLY A 176 12.02 -22.19 -8.05
N PHE A 177 11.81 -20.95 -7.59
CA PHE A 177 10.72 -20.64 -6.68
C PHE A 177 9.34 -20.80 -7.38
N PRO A 178 8.38 -21.55 -6.80
CA PRO A 178 7.25 -22.09 -7.56
C PRO A 178 6.13 -21.08 -7.85
N SER A 179 5.90 -20.09 -6.99
CA SER A 179 4.79 -19.15 -7.14
C SER A 179 5.21 -17.70 -7.30
N LYS A 180 4.29 -16.91 -7.87
CA LYS A 180 4.43 -15.45 -8.02
C LYS A 180 4.09 -14.73 -6.71
N ILE A 181 4.94 -14.88 -5.70
CA ILE A 181 4.81 -14.16 -4.43
C ILE A 181 5.50 -12.79 -4.55
N PRO A 182 4.78 -11.67 -4.42
CA PRO A 182 5.39 -10.35 -4.28
C PRO A 182 5.92 -10.17 -2.85
N ALA A 183 7.16 -9.73 -2.74
CA ALA A 183 7.81 -9.34 -1.50
C ALA A 183 8.28 -7.89 -1.58
N ASP A 184 8.34 -7.21 -0.44
CA ASP A 184 8.76 -5.81 -0.37
C ASP A 184 10.28 -5.68 -0.50
N PHE A 185 11.02 -6.68 0.01
CA PHE A 185 12.47 -6.72 -0.11
C PHE A 185 13.05 -8.13 0.00
N LEU A 186 14.30 -8.27 -0.44
CA LEU A 186 15.12 -9.47 -0.27
C LEU A 186 16.53 -9.05 0.17
N ILE A 187 17.05 -9.74 1.18
CA ILE A 187 18.38 -9.51 1.73
C ILE A 187 19.31 -10.66 1.33
N TYR A 188 20.50 -10.31 0.87
CA TYR A 188 21.56 -11.24 0.51
C TYR A 188 22.82 -10.99 1.33
N ARG A 189 23.61 -12.04 1.53
CA ARG A 189 24.99 -11.91 1.98
C ARG A 189 25.85 -11.43 0.80
N ARG A 190 26.66 -10.37 0.98
CA ARG A 190 27.45 -9.81 -0.13
C ARG A 190 28.54 -10.75 -0.64
N SER A 191 29.14 -11.55 0.25
CA SER A 191 30.31 -12.39 -0.06
C SER A 191 30.02 -13.47 -1.10
N ASP A 192 28.83 -14.08 -1.05
CA ASP A 192 28.46 -15.25 -1.84
C ASP A 192 27.10 -15.11 -2.53
N LYS A 193 26.42 -13.97 -2.34
CA LYS A 193 25.06 -13.70 -2.87
C LYS A 193 24.01 -14.70 -2.38
N THR A 194 24.23 -15.34 -1.24
CA THR A 194 23.23 -16.22 -0.61
C THR A 194 22.03 -15.39 -0.15
N PRO A 195 20.79 -15.74 -0.55
CA PRO A 195 19.60 -15.10 -0.02
C PRO A 195 19.40 -15.50 1.45
N ILE A 196 19.20 -14.51 2.33
CA ILE A 196 19.11 -14.70 3.78
C ILE A 196 17.72 -14.35 4.31
N VAL A 197 17.08 -13.28 3.81
CA VAL A 197 15.77 -12.85 4.33
C VAL A 197 14.85 -12.39 3.21
N VAL A 198 13.63 -12.94 3.16
CA VAL A 198 12.50 -12.36 2.43
C VAL A 198 11.72 -11.42 3.34
N GLY A 199 11.45 -10.21 2.87
CA GLY A 199 10.79 -9.16 3.61
C GLY A 199 9.38 -8.85 3.16
N PHE A 200 8.47 -8.69 4.12
CA PHE A 200 7.13 -8.17 3.91
C PHE A 200 6.90 -6.97 4.84
N ALA A 201 6.62 -5.80 4.29
CA ALA A 201 6.49 -4.56 5.04
C ALA A 201 5.08 -3.98 4.95
N ARG A 202 4.60 -3.43 6.07
CA ARG A 202 3.26 -2.86 6.13
C ARG A 202 3.15 -1.79 7.20
N TYR A 203 2.49 -0.69 6.85
CA TYR A 203 2.04 0.30 7.80
C TYR A 203 0.51 0.23 7.97
N ASP A 204 0.02 -0.30 9.09
CA ASP A 204 -1.40 -0.39 9.41
C ASP A 204 -1.85 0.84 10.21
N SER A 205 -2.66 1.71 9.60
CA SER A 205 -3.04 3.01 10.16
C SER A 205 -4.37 3.05 10.92
N ASP A 206 -5.41 2.32 10.50
CA ASP A 206 -6.77 2.41 11.05
C ASP A 206 -7.67 1.23 10.62
N ARG A 207 -7.10 0.02 10.51
CA ARG A 207 -7.79 -1.13 9.88
C ARG A 207 -8.15 -2.18 10.92
N GLY A 208 -9.42 -2.61 10.95
CA GLY A 208 -9.87 -3.76 11.73
C GLY A 208 -10.97 -4.60 11.06
N GLY A 209 -11.19 -5.81 11.57
CA GLY A 209 -12.30 -6.71 11.23
C GLY A 209 -12.09 -7.59 9.98
N ALA A 210 -12.89 -7.40 8.92
CA ALA A 210 -12.96 -8.31 7.78
C ALA A 210 -11.67 -8.46 6.94
N GLN A 211 -10.70 -7.56 7.13
CA GLN A 211 -9.39 -7.65 6.48
C GLN A 211 -8.32 -8.32 7.35
N GLU A 212 -8.62 -8.66 8.60
CA GLU A 212 -7.69 -9.35 9.51
C GLU A 212 -7.56 -10.83 9.13
N ASP A 213 -8.71 -11.50 8.94
CA ASP A 213 -8.80 -12.95 8.64
C ASP A 213 -8.15 -13.34 7.29
N ASP A 214 -8.41 -12.60 6.21
CA ASP A 214 -7.82 -12.89 4.88
C ASP A 214 -6.28 -12.76 4.88
N ARG A 215 -5.71 -11.97 5.81
CA ARG A 215 -4.28 -11.66 5.82
C ARG A 215 -3.46 -12.71 6.56
N THR A 216 -3.95 -13.23 7.67
CA THR A 216 -3.23 -14.23 8.46
C THR A 216 -3.11 -15.54 7.69
N GLY A 217 -4.18 -15.98 7.03
CA GLY A 217 -4.15 -17.11 6.11
C GLY A 217 -3.11 -16.93 5.01
N GLY A 218 -3.19 -15.81 4.26
CA GLY A 218 -2.25 -15.53 3.18
C GLY A 218 -0.78 -15.38 3.63
N ASN A 219 -0.53 -14.83 4.83
CA ASN A 219 0.84 -14.75 5.36
C ASN A 219 1.36 -16.10 5.81
N ARG A 220 0.52 -16.96 6.39
CA ARG A 220 0.89 -18.33 6.76
C ARG A 220 1.25 -19.18 5.54
N ASP A 221 0.51 -19.03 4.45
CA ASP A 221 0.80 -19.70 3.19
C ASP A 221 2.17 -19.28 2.63
N LYS A 222 2.47 -17.97 2.64
CA LYS A 222 3.81 -17.46 2.27
C LYS A 222 4.92 -18.07 3.12
N ILE A 223 4.72 -18.14 4.45
CA ILE A 223 5.70 -18.76 5.36
C ILE A 223 5.94 -20.22 4.98
N THR A 224 4.86 -20.97 4.75
CA THR A 224 4.93 -22.38 4.38
C THR A 224 5.71 -22.59 3.09
N GLU A 225 5.41 -21.80 2.06
CA GLU A 225 6.05 -21.92 0.75
C GLU A 225 7.53 -21.53 0.78
N ILE A 226 7.87 -20.43 1.47
CA ILE A 226 9.27 -19.99 1.60
C ILE A 226 10.08 -20.98 2.45
N LYS A 227 9.54 -21.49 3.57
CA LYS A 227 10.21 -22.53 4.38
C LYS A 227 10.45 -23.80 3.55
N LYS A 228 9.46 -24.23 2.76
CA LYS A 228 9.60 -25.39 1.88
C LYS A 228 10.70 -25.17 0.83
N TYR A 229 10.68 -24.04 0.14
CA TYR A 229 11.72 -23.68 -0.84
C TYR A 229 13.11 -23.69 -0.21
N ALA A 230 13.26 -23.08 0.97
CA ALA A 230 14.51 -23.01 1.70
C ALA A 230 15.07 -24.39 2.04
N ALA A 231 14.21 -25.30 2.50
CA ALA A 231 14.57 -26.68 2.82
C ALA A 231 14.97 -27.48 1.57
N GLU A 232 14.20 -27.36 0.47
CA GLU A 232 14.47 -28.08 -0.78
C GLU A 232 15.78 -27.63 -1.45
N HIS A 233 16.14 -26.36 -1.32
CA HIS A 233 17.35 -25.78 -1.91
C HIS A 233 18.52 -25.69 -0.92
N ASN A 234 18.33 -26.14 0.33
CA ASN A 234 19.32 -26.08 1.41
C ASN A 234 19.95 -24.69 1.60
N ILE A 235 19.10 -23.66 1.66
CA ILE A 235 19.50 -22.26 1.86
C ILE A 235 18.96 -21.72 3.20
N PRO A 236 19.67 -20.80 3.88
CA PRO A 236 19.30 -20.32 5.22
C PRO A 236 18.23 -19.21 5.16
N LEU A 237 17.25 -19.32 4.27
CA LEU A 237 16.29 -18.27 3.97
C LEU A 237 15.25 -18.11 5.09
N LYS A 238 15.22 -16.93 5.70
CA LYS A 238 14.31 -16.50 6.77
C LYS A 238 13.30 -15.48 6.25
N ILE A 239 12.33 -15.13 7.09
CA ILE A 239 11.24 -14.23 6.75
C ILE A 239 11.15 -13.12 7.79
N LEU A 240 11.11 -11.87 7.33
CA LEU A 240 10.86 -10.70 8.17
C LEU A 240 9.51 -10.09 7.79
N PHE A 241 8.59 -9.99 8.76
CA PHE A 241 7.44 -9.12 8.68
C PHE A 241 7.74 -7.81 9.41
N LEU A 242 7.98 -6.74 8.66
CA LEU A 242 8.07 -5.39 9.17
C LEU A 242 6.67 -4.78 9.22
N ASN A 243 5.92 -5.00 10.31
CA ASN A 243 4.60 -4.37 10.48
C ASN A 243 4.68 -3.28 11.53
N ASP A 244 4.15 -2.09 11.21
CA ASP A 244 4.16 -0.93 12.09
C ASP A 244 2.85 -0.13 11.97
N GLY A 245 2.64 0.82 12.86
CA GLY A 245 1.48 1.70 12.87
C GLY A 245 0.42 1.34 13.93
N PRO A 246 -0.48 2.30 14.23
CA PRO A 246 -1.45 2.17 15.32
C PRO A 246 -2.48 1.06 15.10
N GLY A 247 -2.71 0.62 13.87
CA GLY A 247 -3.61 -0.49 13.54
C GLY A 247 -3.18 -1.83 14.16
N LEU A 248 -1.90 -2.00 14.51
CA LEU A 248 -1.43 -3.18 15.25
C LEU A 248 -2.05 -3.31 16.65
N LEU A 249 -2.56 -2.21 17.22
CA LEU A 249 -3.23 -2.21 18.53
C LEU A 249 -4.71 -2.61 18.46
N LEU A 250 -5.24 -2.78 17.25
CA LEU A 250 -6.65 -3.08 17.04
C LEU A 250 -6.89 -4.59 16.96
N GLY A 251 -8.04 -5.01 17.49
CA GLY A 251 -8.55 -6.38 17.31
C GLY A 251 -7.55 -7.46 17.73
N SER A 252 -7.40 -8.48 16.88
CA SER A 252 -6.46 -9.58 17.06
C SER A 252 -5.09 -9.32 16.44
N MET A 253 -4.86 -8.18 15.77
CA MET A 253 -3.68 -7.95 14.92
C MET A 253 -2.35 -8.27 15.62
N TRP A 254 -2.16 -7.82 16.86
CA TRP A 254 -0.95 -8.15 17.61
C TRP A 254 -0.78 -9.66 17.83
N ASN A 255 -1.86 -10.35 18.21
CA ASN A 255 -1.87 -11.79 18.46
C ASN A 255 -1.65 -12.57 17.16
N ASP A 256 -2.23 -12.11 16.07
CA ASP A 256 -2.15 -12.71 14.75
C ASP A 256 -0.72 -12.71 14.22
N TYR A 257 -0.06 -11.55 14.29
CA TYR A 257 1.36 -11.46 13.94
C TYR A 257 2.24 -12.23 14.92
N SER A 258 1.91 -12.25 16.21
CA SER A 258 2.61 -13.10 17.17
C SER A 258 2.52 -14.58 16.78
N ALA A 259 1.33 -15.06 16.39
CA ALA A 259 1.12 -16.43 15.97
C ALA A 259 1.86 -16.78 14.66
N LEU A 260 2.02 -15.83 13.73
CA LEU A 260 2.86 -16.00 12.55
C LEU A 260 4.34 -16.20 12.91
N GLU A 261 4.83 -15.45 13.90
CA GLU A 261 6.20 -15.61 14.40
C GLU A 261 6.41 -16.97 15.04
N ASP A 262 5.49 -17.40 15.91
CA ASP A 262 5.55 -18.71 16.56
C ASP A 262 5.47 -19.85 15.52
N TYR A 263 4.62 -19.72 14.50
CA TYR A 263 4.50 -20.68 13.40
C TYR A 263 5.80 -20.79 12.58
N GLY A 264 6.58 -19.73 12.54
CA GLY A 264 7.88 -19.70 11.86
C GLY A 264 8.95 -20.55 12.52
N GLU A 265 8.83 -20.84 13.82
CA GLU A 265 9.78 -21.62 14.62
C GLU A 265 11.21 -21.05 14.53
N GLY A 266 11.37 -19.73 14.76
CA GLY A 266 12.67 -19.03 14.71
C GLY A 266 13.06 -18.50 13.33
N CYS A 267 12.55 -19.10 12.25
CA CYS A 267 12.80 -18.63 10.87
C CYS A 267 11.99 -17.39 10.47
N VAL A 268 10.98 -17.03 11.26
CA VAL A 268 10.15 -15.84 11.05
C VAL A 268 10.43 -14.86 12.18
N MET A 269 10.56 -13.58 11.84
CA MET A 269 10.58 -12.48 12.78
C MET A 269 9.50 -11.48 12.42
N VAL A 270 8.79 -10.98 13.42
CA VAL A 270 7.87 -9.84 13.26
C VAL A 270 8.42 -8.67 14.07
N CYS A 271 8.64 -7.53 13.42
CA CYS A 271 9.16 -6.33 14.07
C CYS A 271 8.42 -5.07 13.62
N THR A 272 8.36 -4.09 14.51
CA THR A 272 8.18 -2.67 14.15
C THR A 272 9.55 -2.01 13.96
N LEU A 273 9.63 -0.77 13.46
CA LEU A 273 10.92 -0.06 13.35
C LEU A 273 11.61 0.10 14.72
N LYS A 274 10.83 0.33 15.78
CA LYS A 274 11.36 0.51 17.15
C LYS A 274 11.90 -0.77 17.78
N MET A 275 11.64 -1.94 17.19
CA MET A 275 12.17 -3.22 17.66
C MET A 275 13.50 -3.61 16.99
N LEU A 276 13.88 -2.93 15.90
CA LEU A 276 14.98 -3.35 15.03
C LEU A 276 16.31 -3.50 15.78
N GLU A 277 16.69 -2.52 16.60
CA GLU A 277 17.94 -2.54 17.37
C GLU A 277 18.03 -3.70 18.36
N GLU A 278 16.91 -4.10 18.97
CA GLU A 278 16.87 -5.16 19.99
C GLU A 278 16.77 -6.56 19.35
N ARG A 279 16.07 -6.69 18.22
CA ARG A 279 15.63 -8.00 17.71
C ARG A 279 16.34 -8.42 16.43
N PHE A 280 16.49 -7.51 15.48
CA PHE A 280 17.05 -7.82 14.17
C PHE A 280 18.57 -7.74 14.24
N THR A 281 19.23 -8.87 14.49
CA THR A 281 20.67 -8.96 14.81
C THR A 281 21.43 -9.84 13.82
N ILE A 282 22.77 -9.73 13.81
CA ILE A 282 23.62 -10.65 13.02
C ILE A 282 23.40 -12.10 13.44
N ASP A 283 23.23 -12.34 14.75
CA ASP A 283 22.94 -13.68 15.28
C ASP A 283 21.66 -14.25 14.66
N TRP A 284 20.57 -13.47 14.62
CA TRP A 284 19.34 -13.89 13.96
C TRP A 284 19.47 -14.00 12.44
N LEU A 285 20.35 -13.23 11.78
CA LEU A 285 20.58 -13.38 10.34
C LEU A 285 21.30 -14.70 10.02
N GLU A 286 22.33 -15.05 10.80
CA GLU A 286 23.23 -16.16 10.48
C GLU A 286 22.85 -17.49 11.15
N ASN A 287 22.19 -17.47 12.30
CA ASN A 287 21.87 -18.66 13.08
C ASN A 287 20.37 -18.98 13.05
N LEU A 288 20.04 -20.28 12.99
CA LEU A 288 18.67 -20.79 13.09
C LEU A 288 18.31 -21.02 14.56
#